data_AF-A0A920M088-F1
#
_entry.id   AF-A0A920M088-F1
#
_cell.length_a   1.000
_cell.length_b   1.000
_cell.length_c   1.000
_cell.angle_alpha   90.00
_cell.angle_beta   90.00
_cell.angle_gamma   90.00
#
_symmetry.space_group_name_H-M   'P 1'
#
loop_
_entity.id
_entity.type
_entity.pdbx_description
1 polymer ?
#
loop_
_entity_poly.entity_id
_entity_poly.type
_entity_poly.pdbx_seq_one_letter_code
_entity_poly.pdbx_strand_id
1 'polypeptide(L)' 'MADCGCGRSPTGQCIGWHNLPEEEYQQKLKEHQEKEAENNNDANQ' A
#
# COMPACT_ATOMS: atom_id res chain seq x y z
N MET A 1 -17.65 -8.11 -5.36
CA MET A 1 -16.72 -7.25 -4.61
C MET A 1 -15.36 -7.92 -4.59
N ALA A 2 -14.30 -7.26 -5.08
CA ALA A 2 -12.94 -7.78 -4.90
C ALA A 2 -12.44 -7.37 -3.51
N ASP A 3 -13.07 -7.91 -2.48
CA ASP A 3 -12.51 -7.87 -1.13
C ASP A 3 -11.27 -8.77 -1.14
N CYS A 4 -10.09 -8.19 -0.93
CA CYS A 4 -8.85 -8.96 -0.84
C CYS A 4 -8.49 -9.12 0.63
N GLY A 5 -8.83 -10.28 1.20
CA GLY A 5 -8.39 -10.70 2.53
C GLY A 5 -6.89 -10.99 2.65
N CYS A 6 -6.09 -10.55 1.67
CA CYS A 6 -4.65 -10.74 1.62
C CYS A 6 -3.88 -9.82 2.60
N GLY A 7 -4.49 -8.72 3.06
CA GLY A 7 -3.86 -7.75 3.96
C GLY A 7 -2.68 -6.97 3.37
N ARG A 8 -2.38 -7.17 2.08
CA ARG A 8 -1.26 -6.53 1.37
C ARG A 8 -1.58 -5.15 0.83
N SER A 9 -2.79 -4.64 1.04
CA SER A 9 -3.16 -3.31 0.58
C SER A 9 -3.05 -2.28 1.70
N PRO A 10 -2.24 -1.21 1.54
CA PRO A 10 -2.16 -0.14 2.52
C PRO A 10 -3.47 0.66 2.63
N THR A 11 -4.30 0.66 1.59
CA THR A 11 -5.57 1.43 1.54
C THR A 11 -6.79 0.64 2.01
N GLY A 12 -6.63 -0.63 2.38
CA GLY A 12 -7.73 -1.52 2.76
C GLY A 12 -8.58 -2.02 1.58
N GLN A 13 -8.29 -1.63 0.33
CA GLN A 13 -8.97 -2.13 -0.88
C GLN A 13 -8.02 -2.93 -1.78
N CYS A 14 -8.53 -3.92 -2.51
CA CYS A 14 -7.69 -4.67 -3.45
C CYS A 14 -7.16 -3.76 -4.58
N ILE A 15 -5.86 -3.48 -4.56
CA ILE A 15 -5.16 -2.68 -5.59
C ILE A 15 -4.30 -3.53 -6.54
N GLY A 16 -4.57 -4.85 -6.60
CA GLY A 16 -3.79 -5.78 -7.43
C GLY A 16 -2.44 -6.22 -6.84
N TRP A 17 -2.11 -5.76 -5.62
CA TRP A 17 -0.86 -6.16 -4.95
C TRP A 17 -0.87 -7.60 -4.43
N HIS A 18 -2.02 -8.29 -4.48
CA HIS A 18 -2.14 -9.69 -4.06
C HIS A 18 -1.36 -10.67 -4.93
N ASN A 19 -1.05 -10.28 -6.18
CA ASN A 19 -0.32 -11.11 -7.13
C ASN A 19 1.16 -10.73 -7.21
N LEU A 20 1.61 -9.77 -6.37
CA LEU A 20 2.99 -9.36 -6.36
C LEU A 20 3.85 -10.35 -5.55
N PRO A 21 5.05 -10.68 -6.03
CA PRO A 21 6.04 -11.33 -5.20
C PRO A 21 6.48 -10.40 -4.07
N GLU A 22 7.06 -10.98 -3.02
CA GLU A 22 7.49 -10.26 -1.81
C GLU A 22 8.41 -9.07 -2.14
N GLU A 23 9.36 -9.26 -3.07
CA GLU A 23 10.29 -8.21 -3.48
C GLU A 23 9.59 -6.99 -4.12
N GLU A 24 8.71 -7.22 -5.09
CA GLU A 24 7.94 -6.15 -5.73
C GLU A 24 6.96 -5.47 -4.76
N TYR A 25 6.35 -6.26 -3.87
CA TYR A 25 5.48 -5.74 -2.81
C TYR A 25 6.25 -4.79 -1.90
N GLN A 26 7.44 -5.17 -1.42
CA GLN A 26 8.25 -4.32 -0.55
C GLN A 26 8.70 -3.03 -1.24
N GLN A 27 9.11 -3.11 -2.51
CA GLN A 27 9.48 -1.93 -3.30
C GLN A 27 8.31 -0.95 -3.42
N LYS A 28 7.14 -1.44 -3.85
CA LYS A 28 5.93 -0.60 -4.00
C LYS A 28 5.42 -0.08 -2.67
N LEU A 29 5.49 -0.88 -1.61
CA LEU A 29 5.11 -0.45 -0.26
C LEU A 29 6.00 0.69 0.21
N LYS A 30 7.32 0.58 0.00
CA LYS A 30 8.26 1.65 0.34
C LYS A 30 7.97 2.92 -0.45
N GLU A 31 7.84 2.82 -1.77
CA GLU A 31 7.46 3.97 -2.62
C GLU A 31 6.13 4.60 -2.20
N HIS A 32 5.16 3.77 -1.80
CA HIS A 32 3.86 4.24 -1.32
C HIS A 32 4.00 4.96 0.01
N GLN A 33 4.73 4.40 0.98
CA GLN A 33 5.01 5.05 2.27
C GLN A 33 5.79 6.35 2.12
N GLU A 34 6.76 6.42 1.20
CA GLU A 34 7.52 7.64 0.91
C GLU A 34 6.59 8.72 0.31
N LYS A 35 5.79 8.36 -0.69
CA LYS A 35 4.79 9.28 -1.30
C LYS A 35 3.69 9.67 -0.32
N GLU A 36 3.27 8.76 0.55
CA GLU A 36 2.28 9.04 1.60
C GLU A 36 2.88 9.93 2.68
N ALA A 37 4.15 9.75 3.07
CA ALA A 37 4.81 10.64 4.02
C ALA A 37 4.98 12.05 3.45
N GLU A 38 5.25 12.16 2.13
CA GLU A 38 5.31 13.45 1.44
C GLU A 38 3.93 14.11 1.28
N ASN A 39 2.86 13.33 1.09
CA ASN A 39 1.49 13.87 0.98
C ASN A 39 0.78 14.05 2.33
N ASN A 40 1.18 13.32 3.38
CA ASN A 40 0.57 13.37 4.73
C ASN A 40 1.39 14.17 5.75
N ASN A 41 2.14 15.18 5.32
CA ASN A 41 2.54 16.29 6.21
C ASN A 41 1.32 17.21 6.53
N ASP A 42 0.16 16.60 6.80
CA ASP A 42 -1.09 17.22 7.25
C ASP A 42 -2.01 16.18 7.95
N ALA A 43 -1.45 15.16 8.61
CA ALA A 43 -2.27 14.20 9.38
C ALA A 43 -1.63 13.74 10.69
N ASN A 44 -0.91 14.64 11.38
CA ASN A 44 -0.67 14.50 12.80
C ASN A 44 -0.65 15.88 13.49
N GLN A 45 -1.85 16.41 13.73
CA GLN A 45 -2.14 17.25 14.89
C GLN A 45 -3.18 16.54 15.75
#